data_AF-A0A3D3BKB9-F1
#
_entry.id   AF-A0A3D3BKB9-F1
#
_cell.length_a   1.000
_cell.length_b   1.000
_cell.length_c   1.000
_cell.angle_alpha   90.00
_cell.angle_beta   90.00
_cell.angle_gamma   90.00
#
_symmetry.space_group_name_H-M   'P 1'
#
loop_
_entity.id
_entity.type
_entity.pdbx_description
1 polymer ?
#
loop_
_entity_poly.entity_id
_entity_poly.type
_entity_poly.pdbx_seq_one_letter_code
_entity_poly.pdbx_strand_id
1 'polypeptide(L)'
;AVVDWFAYGYAAKSVKDADKTFGKGDVRGVIAPESANNAKEGGSLVPTIAFGVPGSASMALLLGGFMIHGLVPGKSMVTDNLDVTYTMVWSIALANILGAGLCFAFSGQFAKIATLRYTLVIPAIISIMMVGAYQASADWGDLFTLLIFGVVGWTMKHLKWPRPPLILGFVLGGIVEDYMRISYQIYEWAWVLKPVCAVMLTLAALSLLQPLFTRIFIKKEKVDIFAFSAPQFRMTDLFPVGLLGVLMWALVSSFGWDEESQGAPQVIMVITLVIILITLSNAILRRGNAGYSEGSALDLSSDLGSLTRTSYNFRVLEFFLWLCGFLFAWWVGGILVASALFVIGYMRVRGDESLRMTTAYVVVIGCLIYFVFDQGFHIAWPESLVRTMFPELRGIIPTI
;
A
#
# COMPACT_ATOMS: atom_id res chain seq x y z
N ALA A 1 3.39 6.76 0.21
CA ALA A 1 3.53 5.31 0.52
C ALA A 1 4.87 4.72 0.03
N VAL A 2 5.10 4.60 -1.28
CA VAL A 2 6.34 3.98 -1.82
C VAL A 2 7.59 4.78 -1.49
N VAL A 3 7.54 6.07 -1.75
CA VAL A 3 8.62 7.03 -1.51
C VAL A 3 8.97 7.03 -0.03
N ASP A 4 7.98 6.96 0.85
CA ASP A 4 8.11 6.93 2.30
C ASP A 4 8.90 5.70 2.74
N TRP A 5 8.53 4.51 2.22
CA TRP A 5 9.20 3.27 2.57
C TRP A 5 10.66 3.24 2.08
N PHE A 6 10.90 3.73 0.87
CA PHE A 6 12.26 3.85 0.34
C PHE A 6 13.09 4.86 1.13
N ALA A 7 12.54 6.03 1.43
CA ALA A 7 13.20 7.08 2.22
C ALA A 7 13.50 6.60 3.64
N TYR A 8 12.59 5.87 4.27
CA TYR A 8 12.82 5.23 5.56
C TYR A 8 13.95 4.21 5.48
N GLY A 9 13.90 3.30 4.51
CA GLY A 9 14.92 2.27 4.32
C GLY A 9 16.31 2.85 4.02
N TYR A 10 16.37 3.95 3.26
CA TYR A 10 17.60 4.68 3.02
C TYR A 10 18.11 5.39 4.27
N ALA A 11 17.24 6.07 5.02
CA ALA A 11 17.59 6.72 6.29
C ALA A 11 18.12 5.70 7.31
N ALA A 12 17.45 4.54 7.44
CA ALA A 12 17.86 3.47 8.35
C ALA A 12 19.25 2.89 8.05
N LYS A 13 19.75 3.04 6.81
CA LYS A 13 21.07 2.56 6.39
C LYS A 13 22.15 3.64 6.38
N SER A 14 21.76 4.91 6.18
CA SER A 14 22.68 6.03 6.01
C SER A 14 22.93 6.80 7.31
N VAL A 15 21.97 6.80 8.23
CA VAL A 15 22.07 7.52 9.51
C VAL A 15 22.95 6.74 10.49
N LYS A 16 23.85 7.46 11.18
CA LYS A 16 24.70 6.87 12.23
C LYS A 16 23.85 6.40 13.42
N ASP A 17 24.20 5.22 13.95
CA ASP A 17 23.50 4.54 15.05
C ASP A 17 22.00 4.27 14.79
N ALA A 18 21.60 4.22 13.52
CA ALA A 18 20.23 3.93 13.13
C ALA A 18 19.78 2.55 13.61
N ASP A 19 20.68 1.57 13.62
CA ASP A 19 20.45 0.21 14.14
C ASP A 19 19.99 0.18 15.61
N LYS A 20 20.37 1.17 16.41
CA LYS A 20 20.02 1.24 17.83
C LYS A 20 18.72 1.96 18.10
N THR A 21 18.35 2.90 17.23
CA THR A 21 17.36 3.96 17.47
C THR A 21 16.12 3.83 16.58
N PHE A 22 16.28 3.39 15.33
CA PHE A 22 15.16 3.19 14.41
C PHE A 22 14.24 2.07 14.91
N GLY A 23 12.93 2.26 14.76
CA GLY A 23 11.90 1.39 15.32
C GLY A 23 11.62 1.61 16.82
N LYS A 24 12.42 2.43 17.51
CA LYS A 24 12.23 2.81 18.92
C LYS A 24 11.79 4.26 19.13
N GLY A 25 11.22 4.88 18.09
CA GLY A 25 10.74 6.26 18.13
C GLY A 25 11.77 7.32 17.70
N ASP A 26 12.78 6.95 16.91
CA ASP A 26 13.68 7.94 16.29
C ASP A 26 12.92 8.85 15.31
N VAL A 27 12.91 10.16 15.61
CA VAL A 27 12.25 11.19 14.79
C VAL A 27 12.77 11.25 13.35
N ARG A 28 14.04 10.87 13.12
CA ARG A 28 14.64 10.84 11.77
C ARG A 28 13.96 9.80 10.88
N GLY A 29 13.43 8.74 11.48
CA GLY A 29 12.59 7.75 10.81
C GLY A 29 11.20 8.26 10.42
N VAL A 30 10.79 9.44 10.87
CA VAL A 30 9.54 10.11 10.45
C VAL A 30 9.85 11.25 9.49
N ILE A 31 10.86 12.08 9.79
CA ILE A 31 11.22 13.23 8.95
C ILE A 31 11.59 12.80 7.52
N ALA A 32 12.36 11.72 7.36
CA ALA A 32 12.77 11.24 6.05
C ALA A 32 11.57 10.84 5.15
N PRO A 33 10.67 9.92 5.58
CA PRO A 33 9.50 9.58 4.78
C PRO A 33 8.56 10.77 4.55
N GLU A 34 8.26 11.57 5.58
CA GLU A 34 7.30 12.68 5.45
C GLU A 34 7.81 13.78 4.51
N SER A 35 9.10 14.09 4.55
CA SER A 35 9.71 15.06 3.63
C SER A 35 9.65 14.58 2.19
N ALA A 36 9.91 13.29 1.98
CA ALA A 36 9.90 12.68 0.65
C ALA A 36 8.47 12.58 0.09
N ASN A 37 7.48 12.27 0.92
CA ASN A 37 6.07 12.29 0.56
C ASN A 37 5.63 13.69 0.09
N ASN A 38 5.94 14.73 0.89
CA ASN A 38 5.56 16.11 0.57
C ASN A 38 6.27 16.64 -0.69
N ALA A 39 7.53 16.27 -0.92
CA ALA A 39 8.25 16.65 -2.15
C ALA A 39 7.66 16.00 -3.41
N LYS A 40 7.19 14.75 -3.32
CA LYS A 40 6.63 13.99 -4.45
C LYS A 40 5.29 14.55 -4.92
N GLU A 41 4.40 14.96 -4.01
CA GLU A 41 3.06 15.44 -4.40
C GLU A 41 3.11 16.65 -5.33
N GLY A 42 3.94 17.67 -5.03
CA GLY A 42 4.14 18.82 -5.92
C GLY A 42 4.76 18.44 -7.28
N GLY A 43 5.69 17.47 -7.29
CA GLY A 43 6.30 16.96 -8.51
C GLY A 43 5.34 16.19 -9.41
N SER A 44 4.32 15.54 -8.84
CA SER A 44 3.34 14.75 -9.60
C SER A 44 2.39 15.60 -10.45
N LEU A 45 2.26 16.89 -10.13
CA LEU A 45 1.43 17.83 -10.88
C LEU A 45 2.04 18.17 -12.26
N VAL A 46 3.37 18.25 -12.34
CA VAL A 46 4.08 18.65 -13.56
C VAL A 46 3.75 17.75 -14.76
N PRO A 47 3.91 16.41 -14.70
CA PRO A 47 3.56 15.56 -15.83
C PRO A 47 2.05 15.54 -16.11
N THR A 48 1.24 15.66 -15.05
CA THR A 48 -0.22 15.69 -15.14
C THR A 48 -0.69 16.90 -15.95
N ILE A 49 -0.17 18.09 -15.67
CA ILE A 49 -0.55 19.31 -16.39
C ILE A 49 0.13 19.40 -17.76
N ALA A 50 1.44 19.18 -17.82
CA ALA A 50 2.23 19.46 -19.02
C ALA A 50 2.06 18.41 -20.11
N PHE A 51 1.83 17.15 -19.73
CA PHE A 51 1.73 16.03 -20.67
C PHE A 51 0.35 15.36 -20.67
N GLY A 52 -0.54 15.73 -19.74
CA GLY A 52 -1.82 15.04 -19.56
C GLY A 52 -1.67 13.63 -19.02
N VAL A 53 -0.53 13.32 -18.40
CA VAL A 53 -0.19 11.99 -17.92
C VAL A 53 -0.15 11.99 -16.39
N PRO A 54 -1.05 11.27 -15.71
CA PRO A 54 -1.18 11.36 -14.27
C PRO A 54 0.01 10.72 -13.54
N GLY A 55 0.63 11.49 -12.64
CA GLY A 55 1.72 11.00 -11.77
C GLY A 55 1.25 10.15 -10.57
N SER A 56 -0.06 10.07 -10.33
CA SER A 56 -0.68 9.29 -9.25
C SER A 56 -2.17 9.05 -9.54
N ALA A 57 -2.80 8.14 -8.79
CA ALA A 57 -4.25 7.91 -8.87
C ALA A 57 -5.07 9.18 -8.54
N SER A 58 -4.62 9.99 -7.57
CA SER A 58 -5.27 11.27 -7.25
C SER A 58 -5.17 12.27 -8.40
N MET A 59 -4.04 12.30 -9.11
CA MET A 59 -3.87 13.15 -10.29
C MET A 59 -4.72 12.68 -11.48
N ALA A 60 -5.02 11.38 -11.60
CA ALA A 60 -5.95 10.88 -12.62
C ALA A 60 -7.39 11.39 -12.39
N LEU A 61 -7.84 11.43 -11.13
CA LEU A 61 -9.12 12.04 -10.78
C LEU A 61 -9.15 13.54 -11.10
N LEU A 62 -8.03 14.24 -10.83
CA LEU A 62 -7.88 15.65 -11.18
C LEU A 62 -7.98 15.88 -12.70
N LEU A 63 -7.33 15.03 -13.52
CA LEU A 63 -7.47 15.07 -14.99
C LEU A 63 -8.93 14.87 -15.41
N GLY A 64 -9.64 13.91 -14.80
CA GLY A 64 -11.07 13.71 -15.04
C GLY A 64 -11.88 14.98 -14.73
N GLY A 65 -11.57 15.64 -13.61
CA GLY A 65 -12.16 16.94 -13.26
C GLY A 65 -11.88 18.04 -14.29
N PHE A 66 -10.64 18.15 -14.79
CA PHE A 66 -10.31 19.10 -15.85
C PHE A 66 -11.11 18.86 -17.11
N MET A 67 -11.23 17.61 -17.54
CA MET A 67 -12.00 17.26 -18.73
C MET A 67 -13.48 17.63 -18.58
N ILE A 68 -14.06 17.46 -17.39
CA ILE A 68 -15.45 17.88 -17.09
C ILE A 68 -15.61 19.40 -17.23
N HIS A 69 -14.60 20.17 -16.82
CA HIS A 69 -14.57 21.62 -16.94
C HIS A 69 -14.07 22.13 -18.31
N GLY A 70 -13.89 21.24 -19.29
CA GLY A 70 -13.43 21.60 -20.63
C GLY A 70 -11.95 21.99 -20.74
N LEU A 71 -11.17 21.75 -19.67
CA LEU A 71 -9.73 21.95 -19.66
C LEU A 71 -9.05 20.69 -20.20
N VAL A 72 -8.29 20.84 -21.27
CA VAL A 72 -7.50 19.74 -21.87
C VAL A 72 -6.06 19.83 -21.36
N PRO A 73 -5.61 18.87 -20.53
CA PRO A 73 -4.25 18.79 -20.03
C PRO A 73 -3.25 18.56 -21.16
N GLY A 74 -2.05 19.12 -21.05
CA GLY A 74 -1.03 19.10 -22.10
C GLY A 74 -0.49 20.50 -22.42
N LYS A 75 -0.07 20.70 -23.67
CA LYS A 75 0.50 21.97 -24.14
C LYS A 75 -0.38 23.18 -23.82
N SER A 76 -1.69 23.05 -24.04
CA SER A 76 -2.71 24.09 -23.79
C SER A 76 -2.76 24.58 -22.34
N MET A 77 -2.36 23.76 -21.36
CA MET A 77 -2.32 24.21 -19.96
C MET A 77 -1.11 25.10 -19.67
N VAL A 78 -0.03 24.93 -20.42
CA VAL A 78 1.22 25.70 -20.26
C VAL A 78 1.30 26.85 -21.26
N THR A 79 0.38 26.92 -22.22
CA THR A 79 0.27 28.02 -23.18
C THR A 79 -0.99 28.85 -22.95
N ASP A 80 -2.17 28.27 -23.15
CA ASP A 80 -3.42 29.02 -23.27
C ASP A 80 -4.14 29.19 -21.92
N ASN A 81 -4.04 28.20 -21.02
CA ASN A 81 -4.65 28.19 -19.69
C ASN A 81 -3.59 28.38 -18.58
N LEU A 82 -2.63 29.26 -18.85
CA LEU A 82 -1.48 29.49 -17.97
C LEU A 82 -1.90 30.07 -16.62
N ASP A 83 -2.96 30.87 -16.60
CA ASP A 83 -3.61 31.42 -15.42
C ASP A 83 -4.13 30.31 -14.50
N VAL A 84 -4.82 29.30 -15.05
CA VAL A 84 -5.29 28.12 -14.30
C VAL A 84 -4.10 27.35 -13.75
N THR A 85 -3.07 27.11 -14.56
CA THR A 85 -1.85 26.42 -14.13
C THR A 85 -1.14 27.13 -12.98
N TYR A 86 -0.93 28.45 -13.05
CA TYR A 86 -0.32 29.20 -11.95
C TYR A 86 -1.19 29.23 -10.71
N THR A 87 -2.51 29.34 -10.86
CA THR A 87 -3.46 29.32 -9.74
C THR A 87 -3.35 28.00 -8.98
N MET A 88 -3.22 26.88 -9.68
CA MET A 88 -3.04 25.57 -9.06
C MET A 88 -1.69 25.42 -8.35
N VAL A 89 -0.59 25.86 -8.98
CA VAL A 89 0.75 25.83 -8.37
C VAL A 89 0.75 26.62 -7.06
N TRP A 90 0.21 27.83 -7.06
CA TRP A 90 0.11 28.66 -5.86
C TRP A 90 -0.87 28.09 -4.83
N SER A 91 -1.97 27.49 -5.28
CA SER A 91 -2.94 26.84 -4.38
C SER A 91 -2.31 25.66 -3.64
N ILE A 92 -1.53 24.82 -4.32
CA ILE A 92 -0.82 23.69 -3.68
C ILE A 92 0.25 24.19 -2.72
N ALA A 93 1.02 25.21 -3.12
CA ALA A 93 2.01 25.82 -2.24
C ALA A 93 1.37 26.38 -0.97
N LEU A 94 0.28 27.15 -1.12
CA LEU A 94 -0.45 27.74 0.01
C LEU A 94 -1.14 26.67 0.86
N ALA A 95 -1.77 25.66 0.24
CA ALA A 95 -2.40 24.55 0.93
C ALA A 95 -1.39 23.75 1.76
N ASN A 96 -0.17 23.53 1.25
CA ASN A 96 0.90 22.90 2.02
C ASN A 96 1.36 23.75 3.21
N ILE A 97 1.46 25.07 3.05
CA ILE A 97 1.82 25.98 4.16
C ILE A 97 0.72 25.99 5.22
N LEU A 98 -0.55 26.15 4.81
CA LEU A 98 -1.70 26.14 5.71
C LEU A 98 -1.86 24.79 6.39
N GLY A 99 -1.72 23.70 5.63
CA GLY A 99 -1.76 22.33 6.13
C GLY A 99 -0.65 22.07 7.13
N ALA A 100 0.59 22.49 6.85
CA ALA A 100 1.68 22.40 7.81
C ALA A 100 1.37 23.19 9.09
N GLY A 101 0.87 24.42 8.96
CA GLY A 101 0.45 25.24 10.10
C GLY A 101 -0.62 24.56 10.95
N LEU A 102 -1.62 23.96 10.31
CA LEU A 102 -2.68 23.18 10.98
C LEU A 102 -2.11 21.93 11.67
N CYS A 103 -1.25 21.18 10.99
CA CYS A 103 -0.56 20.02 11.56
C CYS A 103 0.29 20.38 12.77
N PHE A 104 1.00 21.51 12.74
CA PHE A 104 1.74 22.01 13.90
C PHE A 104 0.80 22.39 15.04
N ALA A 105 -0.26 23.15 14.76
CA ALA A 105 -1.24 23.58 15.76
C ALA A 105 -1.96 22.41 16.45
N PHE A 106 -2.26 21.35 15.71
CA PHE A 106 -2.98 20.17 16.22
C PHE A 106 -2.07 18.96 16.51
N SER A 107 -0.75 19.12 16.42
CA SER A 107 0.23 18.03 16.60
C SER A 107 0.04 17.29 17.94
N GLY A 108 -0.23 18.02 19.02
CA GLY A 108 -0.50 17.44 20.34
C GLY A 108 -1.79 16.61 20.40
N GLN A 109 -2.82 17.00 19.65
CA GLN A 109 -4.08 16.27 19.53
C GLN A 109 -3.90 15.02 18.68
N PHE A 110 -3.19 15.12 17.55
CA PHE A 110 -2.85 13.96 16.72
C PHE A 110 -1.98 12.95 17.47
N ALA A 111 -1.05 13.40 18.30
CA ALA A 111 -0.26 12.52 19.17
C ALA A 111 -1.15 11.74 20.17
N LYS A 112 -2.25 12.33 20.66
CA LYS A 112 -3.21 11.63 21.53
C LYS A 112 -4.04 10.58 20.79
N ILE A 113 -4.22 10.70 19.47
CA ILE A 113 -4.90 9.67 18.68
C ILE A 113 -4.10 8.36 18.72
N ALA A 114 -2.77 8.44 18.73
CA ALA A 114 -1.90 7.27 18.82
C ALA A 114 -1.99 6.53 20.19
N THR A 115 -2.55 7.17 21.22
CA THR A 115 -2.77 6.55 22.54
C THR A 115 -4.19 6.01 22.72
N LEU A 116 -5.05 6.12 21.70
CA LEU A 116 -6.40 5.57 21.75
C LEU A 116 -6.37 4.05 21.85
N ARG A 117 -7.35 3.53 22.59
CA ARG A 117 -7.54 2.09 22.73
C ARG A 117 -7.94 1.50 21.39
N TYR A 118 -7.36 0.34 21.07
CA TYR A 118 -7.66 -0.38 19.83
C TYR A 118 -9.16 -0.72 19.67
N THR A 119 -9.90 -0.79 20.78
CA THR A 119 -11.34 -1.01 20.86
C THR A 119 -12.16 0.11 20.23
N LEU A 120 -11.63 1.32 20.19
CA LEU A 120 -12.24 2.48 19.51
C LEU A 120 -11.79 2.58 18.06
N VAL A 121 -10.50 2.33 17.80
CA VAL A 121 -9.88 2.54 16.49
C VAL A 121 -10.35 1.50 15.46
N ILE A 122 -10.40 0.22 15.85
CA ILE A 122 -10.72 -0.88 14.91
C ILE A 122 -12.13 -0.77 14.33
N PRO A 123 -13.21 -0.53 15.11
CA PRO A 123 -14.56 -0.41 14.57
C PRO A 123 -14.71 0.66 13.49
N ALA A 124 -14.09 1.82 13.70
CA ALA A 124 -14.09 2.90 12.71
C ALA A 124 -13.34 2.51 11.45
N ILE A 125 -12.11 2.02 11.58
CA ILE A 125 -11.28 1.65 10.43
C ILE A 125 -11.95 0.55 9.61
N ILE A 126 -12.46 -0.51 10.24
CA ILE A 126 -13.08 -1.62 9.51
C ILE A 126 -14.36 -1.17 8.80
N SER A 127 -15.20 -0.38 9.45
CA SER A 127 -16.44 0.11 8.82
C SER A 127 -16.15 0.96 7.58
N ILE A 128 -15.20 1.90 7.69
CA ILE A 128 -14.81 2.77 6.57
C ILE A 128 -14.08 1.98 5.48
N MET A 129 -13.22 1.03 5.86
CA MET A 129 -12.47 0.21 4.91
C MET A 129 -13.39 -0.72 4.09
N MET A 130 -14.42 -1.29 4.72
CA MET A 130 -15.43 -2.10 4.04
C MET A 130 -16.23 -1.27 3.05
N VAL A 131 -16.67 -0.07 3.44
CA VAL A 131 -17.35 0.87 2.54
C VAL A 131 -16.45 1.26 1.37
N GLY A 132 -15.20 1.65 1.66
CA GLY A 132 -14.25 2.07 0.63
C GLY A 132 -13.87 0.95 -0.34
N ALA A 133 -13.83 -0.31 0.12
CA ALA A 133 -13.59 -1.45 -0.75
C ALA A 133 -14.77 -1.69 -1.70
N TYR A 134 -16.00 -1.65 -1.18
CA TYR A 134 -17.19 -1.79 -2.01
C TYR A 134 -17.36 -0.64 -3.00
N GLN A 135 -16.95 0.59 -2.64
CA GLN A 135 -17.05 1.76 -3.50
C GLN A 135 -16.33 1.59 -4.85
N ALA A 136 -15.27 0.78 -4.91
CA ALA A 136 -14.41 0.67 -6.09
C ALA A 136 -15.17 0.16 -7.32
N SER A 137 -15.91 -0.95 -7.20
CA SER A 137 -16.66 -1.55 -8.31
C SER A 137 -18.15 -1.72 -8.02
N ALA A 138 -18.61 -1.34 -6.82
CA ALA A 138 -19.96 -1.61 -6.32
C ALA A 138 -20.36 -3.10 -6.43
N ASP A 139 -19.39 -3.99 -6.18
CA ASP A 139 -19.57 -5.45 -6.28
C ASP A 139 -19.15 -6.17 -4.98
N TRP A 140 -19.86 -7.25 -4.66
CA TRP A 140 -19.54 -8.07 -3.49
C TRP A 140 -18.18 -8.77 -3.61
N GLY A 141 -17.70 -9.01 -4.83
CA GLY A 141 -16.38 -9.54 -5.13
C GLY A 141 -15.26 -8.72 -4.51
N ASP A 142 -15.40 -7.39 -4.44
CA ASP A 142 -14.40 -6.51 -3.83
C ASP A 142 -14.27 -6.75 -2.32
N LEU A 143 -15.39 -7.04 -1.65
CA LEU A 143 -15.42 -7.35 -0.22
C LEU A 143 -14.82 -8.73 0.09
N PHE A 144 -15.10 -9.73 -0.75
CA PHE A 144 -14.45 -11.04 -0.64
C PHE A 144 -12.95 -10.94 -0.91
N THR A 145 -12.56 -10.16 -1.91
CA THR A 145 -11.16 -9.89 -2.23
C THR A 145 -10.45 -9.23 -1.04
N LEU A 146 -11.08 -8.24 -0.40
CA LEU A 146 -10.56 -7.62 0.83
C LEU A 146 -10.32 -8.66 1.93
N LEU A 147 -11.26 -9.58 2.18
CA LEU A 147 -11.07 -10.63 3.18
C LEU A 147 -9.92 -11.58 2.82
N ILE A 148 -9.85 -12.03 1.56
CA ILE A 148 -8.80 -12.91 1.06
C ILE A 148 -7.43 -12.23 1.23
N PHE A 149 -7.29 -10.98 0.79
CA PHE A 149 -6.04 -10.23 0.95
C PHE A 149 -5.73 -9.90 2.43
N GLY A 150 -6.75 -9.80 3.29
CA GLY A 150 -6.57 -9.75 4.75
C GLY A 150 -5.92 -11.03 5.30
N VAL A 151 -6.38 -12.20 4.87
CA VAL A 151 -5.78 -13.51 5.23
C VAL A 151 -4.39 -13.66 4.65
N VAL A 152 -4.17 -13.26 3.40
CA VAL A 152 -2.85 -13.25 2.76
C VAL A 152 -1.90 -12.35 3.55
N GLY A 153 -2.31 -11.12 3.88
CA GLY A 153 -1.51 -10.18 4.67
C GLY A 153 -1.19 -10.70 6.08
N TRP A 154 -2.13 -11.39 6.72
CA TRP A 154 -1.88 -12.08 7.99
C TRP A 154 -0.86 -13.21 7.83
N THR A 155 -0.98 -14.03 6.79
CA THR A 155 -0.06 -15.13 6.49
C THR A 155 1.35 -14.61 6.23
N MET A 156 1.47 -13.55 5.43
CA MET A 156 2.73 -12.87 5.17
C MET A 156 3.37 -12.38 6.46
N LYS A 157 2.59 -11.75 7.36
CA LYS A 157 3.09 -11.31 8.67
C LYS A 157 3.57 -12.48 9.52
N HIS A 158 2.80 -13.57 9.57
CA HIS A 158 3.12 -14.75 10.37
C HIS A 158 4.37 -15.48 9.87
N LEU A 159 4.57 -15.53 8.56
CA LEU A 159 5.74 -16.13 7.91
C LEU A 159 6.91 -15.15 7.73
N LYS A 160 6.80 -13.93 8.27
CA LYS A 160 7.80 -12.85 8.15
C LYS A 160 8.13 -12.49 6.70
N TRP A 161 7.17 -12.66 5.80
CA TRP A 161 7.28 -12.22 4.42
C TRP A 161 7.07 -10.71 4.35
N PRO A 162 7.90 -9.98 3.58
CA PRO A 162 7.82 -8.53 3.53
C PRO A 162 6.56 -8.10 2.79
N ARG A 163 5.59 -7.52 3.51
CA ARG A 163 4.31 -7.03 2.96
C ARG A 163 4.46 -5.81 2.05
N PRO A 164 5.22 -4.76 2.43
CA PRO A 164 5.30 -3.54 1.62
C PRO A 164 5.86 -3.76 0.20
N PRO A 165 6.92 -4.56 -0.04
CA PRO A 165 7.42 -4.81 -1.40
C PRO A 165 6.43 -5.51 -2.32
N LEU A 166 5.56 -6.39 -1.80
CA LEU A 166 4.54 -7.05 -2.60
C LEU A 166 3.48 -6.06 -3.07
N ILE A 167 2.96 -5.23 -2.15
CA ILE A 167 2.00 -4.17 -2.46
C ILE A 167 2.61 -3.17 -3.44
N LEU A 168 3.88 -2.83 -3.23
CA LEU A 168 4.65 -1.96 -4.11
C LEU A 168 4.69 -2.51 -5.55
N GLY A 169 5.10 -3.78 -5.72
CA GLY A 169 5.14 -4.42 -7.03
C GLY A 169 3.78 -4.51 -7.70
N PHE A 170 2.73 -4.82 -6.93
CA PHE A 170 1.36 -4.91 -7.43
C PHE A 170 0.84 -3.58 -7.96
N VAL A 171 1.03 -2.48 -7.21
CA VAL A 171 0.53 -1.15 -7.60
C VAL A 171 1.38 -0.51 -8.69
N LEU A 172 2.71 -0.63 -8.64
CA LEU A 172 3.59 0.00 -9.62
C LEU A 172 3.77 -0.82 -10.89
N GLY A 173 3.46 -2.12 -10.88
CA GLY A 173 3.68 -3.01 -12.02
C GLY A 173 3.05 -2.48 -13.30
N GLY A 174 1.72 -2.23 -13.28
CA GLY A 174 1.00 -1.71 -14.44
C GLY A 174 1.50 -0.33 -14.88
N ILE A 175 1.80 0.55 -13.92
CA ILE A 175 2.32 1.89 -14.21
C ILE A 175 3.67 1.81 -14.94
N VAL A 176 4.58 0.97 -14.46
CA VAL A 176 5.90 0.77 -15.07
C VAL A 176 5.76 0.15 -16.45
N GLU A 177 4.88 -0.84 -16.60
CA GLU A 177 4.60 -1.50 -17.88
C GLU A 177 4.06 -0.53 -18.92
N ASP A 178 3.05 0.27 -18.56
CA ASP A 178 2.46 1.27 -19.44
C ASP A 178 3.49 2.31 -19.89
N TYR A 179 4.28 2.88 -18.96
CA TYR A 179 5.29 3.87 -19.31
C TYR A 179 6.45 3.28 -20.10
N MET A 180 6.85 2.05 -19.83
CA MET A 180 7.89 1.39 -20.60
C MET A 180 7.39 1.06 -22.01
N ARG A 181 6.13 0.62 -22.16
CA ARG A 181 5.49 0.41 -23.47
C ARG A 181 5.44 1.70 -24.28
N ILE A 182 4.95 2.79 -23.68
CA ILE A 182 4.91 4.11 -24.32
C ILE A 182 6.32 4.57 -24.73
N SER A 183 7.30 4.43 -23.83
CA SER A 183 8.69 4.85 -24.10
C SER A 183 9.31 4.04 -25.23
N TYR A 184 9.06 2.73 -25.25
CA TYR A 184 9.53 1.82 -26.30
C TYR A 184 8.85 2.10 -27.64
N GLN A 185 7.54 2.37 -27.67
CA GLN A 185 6.84 2.72 -28.91
C GLN A 185 7.35 4.04 -29.53
N ILE A 186 7.76 5.01 -28.71
CA ILE A 186 8.20 6.32 -29.21
C ILE A 186 9.70 6.32 -29.57
N TYR A 187 10.54 5.70 -28.75
CA TYR A 187 12.00 5.81 -28.87
C TYR A 187 12.71 4.47 -29.03
N GLU A 188 12.00 3.34 -29.03
CA GLU A 188 12.56 1.99 -28.99
C GLU A 188 13.62 1.89 -27.88
N TRP A 189 14.67 1.09 -28.04
CA TRP A 189 15.73 0.98 -27.03
C TRP A 189 16.49 2.30 -26.74
N ALA A 190 16.32 3.35 -27.56
CA ALA A 190 16.95 4.64 -27.32
C ALA A 190 16.33 5.43 -26.15
N TRP A 191 15.17 5.03 -25.61
CA TRP A 191 14.61 5.69 -24.40
C TRP A 191 15.56 5.62 -23.21
N VAL A 192 16.33 4.53 -23.08
CA VAL A 192 17.31 4.30 -22.00
C VAL A 192 18.44 5.33 -22.04
N LEU A 193 18.79 5.82 -23.23
CA LEU A 193 19.88 6.78 -23.45
C LEU A 193 19.43 8.24 -23.28
N LYS A 194 18.13 8.51 -23.07
CA LYS A 194 17.65 9.88 -22.84
C LYS A 194 18.30 10.44 -21.56
N PRO A 195 18.82 11.68 -21.56
CA PRO A 195 19.67 12.19 -20.47
C PRO A 195 19.07 12.01 -19.07
N VAL A 196 17.79 12.35 -18.90
CA VAL A 196 17.10 12.21 -17.61
C VAL A 196 16.90 10.74 -17.24
N CYS A 197 16.51 9.90 -18.19
CA CYS A 197 16.33 8.47 -17.96
C CYS A 197 17.65 7.78 -17.59
N ALA A 198 18.71 8.05 -18.34
CA ALA A 198 20.05 7.52 -18.10
C ALA A 198 20.57 7.92 -16.71
N VAL A 199 20.38 9.19 -16.30
CA VAL A 199 20.74 9.65 -14.95
C VAL A 199 19.94 8.90 -13.89
N MET A 200 18.62 8.78 -14.05
CA MET A 200 17.76 8.07 -13.08
C MET A 200 18.09 6.59 -12.97
N LEU A 201 18.30 5.90 -14.10
CA LEU A 201 18.71 4.50 -14.14
C LEU A 201 20.09 4.29 -13.52
N THR A 202 21.03 5.21 -13.77
CA THR A 202 22.35 5.18 -13.15
C THR A 202 22.26 5.35 -11.64
N LEU A 203 21.49 6.32 -11.14
CA LEU A 203 21.26 6.52 -9.71
C LEU A 203 20.58 5.30 -9.07
N ALA A 204 19.61 4.68 -9.74
CA ALA A 204 18.96 3.47 -9.28
C ALA A 204 19.95 2.28 -9.21
N ALA A 205 20.77 2.09 -10.24
CA ALA A 205 21.80 1.05 -10.27
C ALA A 205 22.84 1.28 -9.17
N LEU A 206 23.31 2.52 -8.97
CA LEU A 206 24.23 2.88 -7.90
C LEU A 206 23.62 2.60 -6.53
N SER A 207 22.36 2.97 -6.29
CA SER A 207 21.66 2.72 -5.02
C SER A 207 21.52 1.22 -4.73
N LEU A 208 21.23 0.41 -5.76
CA LEU A 208 21.08 -1.04 -5.63
C LEU A 208 22.43 -1.75 -5.40
N LEU A 209 23.50 -1.28 -6.06
CA LEU A 209 24.84 -1.86 -5.97
C LEU A 209 25.68 -1.32 -4.80
N GLN A 210 25.32 -0.16 -4.23
CA GLN A 210 26.04 0.46 -3.11
C GLN A 210 26.31 -0.48 -1.93
N PRO A 211 25.35 -1.33 -1.46
CA PRO A 211 25.61 -2.25 -0.36
C PRO A 211 26.66 -3.31 -0.70
N LEU A 212 26.64 -3.83 -1.93
CA LEU A 212 27.63 -4.80 -2.40
C LEU A 212 29.00 -4.16 -2.54
N PHE A 213 29.05 -2.96 -3.13
CA PHE A 213 30.28 -2.20 -3.29
C PHE A 213 30.95 -1.90 -1.93
N THR A 214 30.16 -1.49 -0.93
CA THR A 214 30.67 -1.20 0.42
C THR A 214 31.19 -2.45 1.12
N ARG A 215 30.51 -3.61 0.99
CA ARG A 215 30.99 -4.87 1.58
C ARG A 215 32.31 -5.36 0.98
N ILE A 216 32.39 -5.36 -0.36
CA ILE A 216 33.54 -5.89 -1.09
C ILE A 216 34.73 -4.93 -1.01
N PHE A 217 34.54 -3.65 -1.33
CA PHE A 217 35.65 -2.71 -1.51
C PHE A 217 36.02 -1.94 -0.25
N ILE A 218 35.03 -1.53 0.57
CA ILE A 218 35.28 -0.69 1.75
C ILE A 218 35.57 -1.56 2.98
N LYS A 219 34.67 -2.50 3.29
CA LYS A 219 34.84 -3.39 4.46
C LYS A 219 35.86 -4.49 4.22
N LYS A 220 36.29 -4.71 2.97
CA LYS A 220 37.19 -5.81 2.54
C LYS A 220 36.76 -7.15 3.13
N GLU A 221 35.45 -7.33 3.27
CA GLU A 221 34.90 -8.56 3.78
C GLU A 221 35.23 -9.64 2.75
N LYS A 222 35.90 -10.72 3.17
CA LYS A 222 36.11 -11.87 2.27
C LYS A 222 34.73 -12.45 1.98
N VAL A 223 34.14 -12.05 0.86
CA VAL A 223 32.93 -12.67 0.35
C VAL A 223 33.35 -14.04 -0.17
N ASP A 224 33.29 -15.06 0.67
CA ASP A 224 33.55 -16.44 0.25
C ASP A 224 32.38 -16.92 -0.62
N ILE A 225 32.39 -16.55 -1.90
CA ILE A 225 31.34 -16.86 -2.88
C ILE A 225 31.01 -18.37 -2.90
N PHE A 226 32.00 -19.21 -2.56
CA PHE A 226 31.92 -20.68 -2.59
C PHE A 226 31.79 -21.35 -1.21
N ALA A 227 31.57 -20.61 -0.13
CA ALA A 227 31.28 -21.23 1.16
C ALA A 227 29.86 -21.79 1.16
N PHE A 228 29.67 -22.99 0.65
CA PHE A 228 28.39 -23.69 0.65
C PHE A 228 28.30 -24.69 1.81
N SER A 229 27.16 -24.70 2.48
CA SER A 229 26.74 -25.67 3.47
C SER A 229 25.62 -26.55 2.87
N ALA A 230 25.28 -27.65 3.57
CA ALA A 230 24.14 -28.47 3.20
C ALA A 230 22.85 -27.62 3.08
N PRO A 231 22.02 -27.83 2.06
CA PRO A 231 20.83 -27.02 1.82
C PRO A 231 19.85 -27.16 2.99
N GLN A 232 19.49 -26.05 3.61
CA GLN A 232 18.53 -26.01 4.71
C GLN A 232 17.27 -25.24 4.29
N PHE A 233 16.18 -25.96 4.05
CA PHE A 233 14.87 -25.37 3.74
C PHE A 233 14.12 -24.97 5.01
N ARG A 234 13.54 -23.77 4.99
CA ARG A 234 12.62 -23.26 6.02
C ARG A 234 11.27 -22.91 5.40
N MET A 235 10.23 -22.84 6.24
CA MET A 235 8.89 -22.39 5.82
C MET A 235 8.88 -20.95 5.26
N THR A 236 9.85 -20.12 5.66
CA THR A 236 10.05 -18.77 5.10
C THR A 236 10.43 -18.79 3.63
N ASP A 237 11.08 -19.86 3.17
CA ASP A 237 11.56 -20.00 1.79
C ASP A 237 10.45 -20.44 0.82
N LEU A 238 9.28 -20.83 1.34
CA LEU A 238 8.14 -21.23 0.50
C LEU A 238 7.64 -20.10 -0.39
N PHE A 239 7.64 -18.86 0.10
CA PHE A 239 7.22 -17.71 -0.70
C PHE A 239 8.14 -17.44 -1.89
N PRO A 240 9.47 -17.26 -1.73
CA PRO A 240 10.35 -17.05 -2.87
C PRO A 240 10.36 -18.24 -3.83
N VAL A 241 10.20 -19.48 -3.35
CA VAL A 241 10.04 -20.67 -4.21
C VAL A 241 8.73 -20.62 -5.00
N GLY A 242 7.61 -20.32 -4.35
CA GLY A 242 6.31 -20.18 -5.01
C GLY A 242 6.31 -19.04 -6.02
N LEU A 243 6.91 -17.90 -5.67
CA LEU A 243 7.06 -16.74 -6.55
C LEU A 243 7.96 -17.08 -7.75
N LEU A 244 9.04 -17.84 -7.56
CA LEU A 244 9.84 -18.40 -8.66
C LEU A 244 8.97 -19.25 -9.60
N GLY A 245 8.15 -20.15 -9.07
CA GLY A 245 7.24 -20.97 -9.86
C GLY A 245 6.25 -20.14 -10.68
N VAL A 246 5.60 -19.17 -10.04
CA VAL A 246 4.65 -18.26 -10.70
C VAL A 246 5.33 -17.42 -11.78
N LEU A 247 6.50 -16.84 -11.50
CA LEU A 247 7.23 -16.02 -12.46
C LEU A 247 7.79 -16.84 -13.63
N MET A 248 8.24 -18.08 -13.37
CA MET A 248 8.66 -18.99 -14.44
C MET A 248 7.48 -19.37 -15.33
N TRP A 249 6.34 -19.70 -14.72
CA TRP A 249 5.11 -19.99 -15.47
C TRP A 249 4.66 -18.77 -16.29
N ALA A 250 4.65 -17.58 -15.68
CA ALA A 250 4.30 -16.33 -16.36
C ALA A 250 5.26 -16.01 -17.51
N LEU A 251 6.58 -16.19 -17.31
CA LEU A 251 7.58 -15.99 -18.35
C LEU A 251 7.36 -16.95 -19.53
N VAL A 252 7.13 -18.24 -19.24
CA VAL A 252 6.83 -19.23 -20.28
C VAL A 252 5.54 -18.89 -21.01
N SER A 253 4.50 -18.45 -20.29
CA SER A 253 3.23 -18.05 -20.90
C SER A 253 3.36 -16.79 -21.78
N SER A 254 4.29 -15.89 -21.45
CA SER A 254 4.48 -14.63 -22.16
C SER A 254 5.03 -14.78 -23.57
N PHE A 255 5.70 -15.89 -23.89
CA PHE A 255 6.18 -16.16 -25.26
C PHE A 255 5.05 -16.38 -26.27
N GLY A 256 3.81 -16.59 -25.80
CA GLY A 256 2.62 -16.66 -26.64
C GLY A 256 1.90 -15.32 -26.83
N TRP A 257 2.42 -14.22 -26.28
CA TRP A 257 1.78 -12.90 -26.36
C TRP A 257 2.30 -12.11 -27.57
N ASP A 258 1.54 -11.09 -27.99
CA ASP A 258 1.94 -10.20 -29.08
C ASP A 258 3.25 -9.46 -28.75
N GLU A 259 4.06 -9.16 -29.78
CA GLU A 259 5.38 -8.55 -29.61
C GLU A 259 5.35 -7.22 -28.84
N GLU A 260 4.29 -6.44 -29.02
CA GLU A 260 4.10 -5.16 -28.32
C GLU A 260 3.73 -5.32 -26.84
N SER A 261 3.17 -6.48 -26.45
CA SER A 261 2.68 -6.75 -25.09
C SER A 261 3.64 -7.59 -24.26
N GLN A 262 4.57 -8.33 -24.89
CA GLN A 262 5.46 -9.24 -24.17
C GLN A 262 6.70 -8.57 -23.56
N GLY A 263 7.24 -7.53 -24.21
CA GLY A 263 8.59 -7.03 -23.91
C GLY A 263 8.72 -6.51 -22.47
N ALA A 264 7.73 -5.75 -22.01
CA ALA A 264 7.79 -5.13 -20.70
C ALA A 264 7.68 -6.10 -19.51
N PRO A 265 6.67 -6.99 -19.51
CA PRO A 265 6.59 -8.08 -18.54
C PRO A 265 7.83 -8.97 -18.52
N GLN A 266 8.38 -9.34 -19.69
CA GLN A 266 9.54 -10.23 -19.78
C GLN A 266 10.78 -9.65 -19.11
N VAL A 267 11.12 -8.37 -19.36
CA VAL A 267 12.28 -7.72 -18.73
C VAL A 267 12.15 -7.72 -17.21
N ILE A 268 10.97 -7.37 -16.68
CA ILE A 268 10.70 -7.34 -15.24
C ILE A 268 10.80 -8.76 -14.65
N MET A 269 10.19 -9.75 -15.30
CA MET A 269 10.19 -11.14 -14.85
C MET A 269 11.61 -11.72 -14.82
N VAL A 270 12.41 -11.52 -15.88
CA VAL A 270 13.78 -12.04 -15.96
C VAL A 270 14.67 -11.45 -14.86
N ILE A 271 14.65 -10.12 -14.69
CA ILE A 271 15.42 -9.45 -13.63
C ILE A 271 15.00 -9.98 -12.25
N THR A 272 13.70 -10.10 -12.02
CA THR A 272 13.16 -10.58 -10.74
C THR A 272 13.53 -12.04 -10.48
N LEU A 273 13.43 -12.91 -11.50
CA LEU A 273 13.82 -14.31 -11.42
C LEU A 273 15.29 -14.47 -11.05
N VAL A 274 16.19 -13.71 -11.69
CA VAL A 274 17.62 -13.74 -11.40
C VAL A 274 17.89 -13.33 -9.95
N ILE A 275 17.26 -12.23 -9.49
CA ILE A 275 17.43 -11.75 -8.10
C ILE A 275 16.91 -12.79 -7.09
N ILE A 276 15.72 -13.36 -7.32
CA ILE A 276 15.15 -14.39 -6.43
C ILE A 276 16.03 -15.63 -6.43
N LEU A 277 16.49 -16.09 -7.60
CA LEU A 277 17.35 -17.27 -7.70
C LEU A 277 18.66 -17.07 -6.92
N ILE A 278 19.32 -15.91 -7.08
CA ILE A 278 20.56 -15.57 -6.37
C ILE A 278 20.30 -15.49 -4.86
N THR A 279 19.25 -14.77 -4.44
CA THR A 279 18.96 -14.58 -3.01
C THR A 279 18.52 -15.86 -2.32
N LEU A 280 17.70 -16.68 -2.97
CA LEU A 280 17.23 -17.97 -2.48
C LEU A 280 18.39 -18.98 -2.41
N SER A 281 19.22 -19.07 -3.45
CA SER A 281 20.40 -19.95 -3.45
C SER A 281 21.37 -19.56 -2.34
N ASN A 282 21.63 -18.26 -2.18
CA ASN A 282 22.46 -17.73 -1.10
C ASN A 282 21.86 -18.03 0.28
N ALA A 283 20.54 -17.91 0.45
CA ALA A 283 19.86 -18.23 1.70
C ALA A 283 19.92 -19.73 2.03
N ILE A 284 19.57 -20.61 1.10
CA ILE A 284 19.50 -22.06 1.34
C ILE A 284 20.90 -22.65 1.55
N LEU A 285 21.87 -22.23 0.73
CA LEU A 285 23.20 -22.83 0.70
C LEU A 285 24.17 -22.24 1.73
N ARG A 286 23.94 -21.05 2.28
CA ARG A 286 24.88 -20.43 3.25
C ARG A 286 24.36 -20.40 4.67
N ARG A 287 23.10 -20.77 4.92
CA ARG A 287 22.49 -20.78 6.26
C ARG A 287 23.23 -21.65 7.28
N GLY A 288 23.90 -22.71 6.82
CA GLY A 288 24.71 -23.58 7.67
C GLY A 288 26.10 -23.02 8.03
N ASN A 289 26.55 -21.92 7.43
CA ASN A 289 27.87 -21.35 7.71
C ASN A 289 27.85 -20.51 8.99
N ALA A 290 28.91 -20.64 9.79
CA ALA A 290 29.18 -19.74 10.91
C ALA A 290 29.40 -18.31 10.38
N GLY A 291 28.46 -17.39 10.69
CA GLY A 291 28.50 -15.99 10.23
C GLY A 291 27.35 -15.59 9.29
N TYR A 292 26.47 -16.52 8.89
CA TYR A 292 25.24 -16.15 8.18
C TYR A 292 24.29 -15.39 9.11
N SER A 293 24.05 -14.11 8.78
CA SER A 293 23.01 -13.30 9.41
C SER A 293 21.82 -13.23 8.45
N GLU A 294 20.65 -13.71 8.89
CA GLU A 294 19.41 -13.45 8.17
C GLU A 294 19.20 -11.94 8.17
N GLY A 295 19.28 -11.32 6.99
CA GLY A 295 19.05 -9.88 6.84
C GLY A 295 17.73 -9.52 7.51
N SER A 296 17.71 -8.45 8.29
CA SER A 296 16.48 -7.99 8.92
C SER A 296 15.47 -7.70 7.82
N ALA A 297 14.44 -8.53 7.69
CA ALA A 297 13.28 -8.17 6.90
C ALA A 297 12.82 -6.80 7.42
N LEU A 298 12.62 -5.83 6.51
CA LEU A 298 12.24 -4.46 6.87
C LEU A 298 10.83 -4.38 7.50
N ASP A 299 10.16 -5.52 7.66
CA ASP A 299 8.97 -5.67 8.47
C ASP A 299 9.42 -5.92 9.92
N LEU A 300 9.16 -4.95 10.81
CA LEU A 300 9.40 -5.09 12.25
C LEU A 300 8.92 -6.48 12.66
N SER A 301 9.83 -7.33 13.11
CA SER A 301 9.49 -8.66 13.62
C SER A 301 8.31 -8.53 14.57
N SER A 302 7.24 -9.26 14.34
CA SER A 302 6.12 -9.29 15.26
C SER A 302 6.61 -9.85 16.59
N ASP A 303 6.89 -8.97 17.54
CA ASP A 303 7.06 -9.38 18.91
C ASP A 303 5.69 -9.87 19.39
N LEU A 304 5.59 -11.18 19.58
CA LEU A 304 4.38 -11.82 20.12
C LEU A 304 4.20 -11.48 21.61
N GLY A 305 5.16 -10.76 22.21
CA GLY A 305 5.20 -10.46 23.63
C GLY A 305 5.21 -11.77 24.42
N SER A 306 4.33 -11.86 25.42
CA SER A 306 4.15 -13.05 26.25
C SER A 306 3.07 -14.02 25.75
N LEU A 307 2.48 -13.79 24.57
CA LEU A 307 1.33 -14.58 24.12
C LEU A 307 1.75 -15.96 23.59
N THR A 308 1.06 -17.00 24.07
CA THR A 308 1.19 -18.35 23.51
C THR A 308 0.63 -18.38 22.08
N ARG A 309 1.28 -19.14 21.18
CA ARG A 309 0.90 -19.26 19.76
C ARG A 309 -0.57 -19.66 19.56
N THR A 310 -1.12 -20.50 20.44
CA THR A 310 -2.53 -20.91 20.41
C THR A 310 -3.48 -19.75 20.69
N SER A 311 -3.21 -18.95 21.73
CA SER A 311 -4.02 -17.78 22.06
C SER A 311 -3.96 -16.70 20.98
N TYR A 312 -2.80 -16.55 20.33
CA TYR A 312 -2.66 -15.67 19.17
C TYR A 312 -3.55 -16.11 18.01
N ASN A 313 -3.46 -17.38 17.59
CA ASN A 313 -4.27 -17.91 16.50
C ASN A 313 -5.77 -17.81 16.79
N PHE A 314 -6.19 -18.03 18.04
CA PHE A 314 -7.60 -17.90 18.42
C PHE A 314 -8.10 -16.46 18.27
N ARG A 315 -7.31 -15.45 18.71
CA ARG A 315 -7.64 -14.03 18.53
C ARG A 315 -7.72 -13.63 17.05
N VAL A 316 -6.86 -14.21 16.21
CA VAL A 316 -6.90 -13.99 14.77
C VAL A 316 -8.17 -14.56 14.17
N LEU A 317 -8.50 -15.81 14.51
CA LEU A 317 -9.72 -16.46 14.05
C LEU A 317 -10.97 -15.67 14.48
N GLU A 318 -11.03 -15.27 15.74
CA GLU A 318 -12.09 -14.42 16.28
C GLU A 318 -12.23 -13.12 15.47
N PHE A 319 -11.12 -12.46 15.15
CA PHE A 319 -11.14 -11.24 14.34
C PHE A 319 -11.69 -11.48 12.92
N PHE A 320 -11.28 -12.55 12.25
CA PHE A 320 -11.85 -12.89 10.94
C PHE A 320 -13.34 -13.27 11.03
N LEU A 321 -13.77 -13.92 12.11
CA LEU A 321 -15.20 -14.19 12.35
C LEU A 321 -16.00 -12.89 12.53
N TRP A 322 -15.44 -11.88 13.20
CA TRP A 322 -16.04 -10.55 13.28
C TRP A 322 -16.18 -9.89 11.90
N LEU A 323 -15.19 -10.03 11.03
CA LEU A 323 -15.27 -9.51 9.66
C LEU A 323 -16.32 -10.26 8.81
N CYS A 324 -16.35 -11.59 8.90
CA CYS A 324 -17.38 -12.39 8.22
C CYS A 324 -18.78 -12.06 8.76
N GLY A 325 -18.91 -11.86 10.07
CA GLY A 325 -20.14 -11.42 10.71
C GLY A 325 -20.58 -10.04 10.24
N PHE A 326 -19.66 -9.11 10.03
CA PHE A 326 -19.94 -7.80 9.43
C PHE A 326 -20.53 -7.95 8.03
N LEU A 327 -19.88 -8.73 7.16
CA LEU A 327 -20.36 -8.93 5.79
C LEU A 327 -21.74 -9.60 5.76
N PHE A 328 -21.96 -10.59 6.63
CA PHE A 328 -23.25 -11.23 6.78
C PHE A 328 -24.32 -10.23 7.24
N ALA A 329 -24.02 -9.41 8.24
CA ALA A 329 -24.94 -8.37 8.71
C ALA A 329 -25.24 -7.33 7.61
N TRP A 330 -24.26 -6.99 6.79
CA TRP A 330 -24.46 -6.10 5.63
C TRP A 330 -25.39 -6.75 4.63
N TRP A 331 -25.12 -7.99 4.24
CA TRP A 331 -25.95 -8.72 3.29
C TRP A 331 -27.41 -8.84 3.77
N VAL A 332 -27.63 -9.02 5.07
CA VAL A 332 -28.97 -9.11 5.65
C VAL A 332 -29.67 -7.75 5.75
N GLY A 333 -29.01 -6.77 6.37
CA GLY A 333 -29.65 -5.53 6.87
C GLY A 333 -29.19 -4.23 6.22
N GLY A 334 -28.21 -4.25 5.31
CA GLY A 334 -27.57 -3.04 4.79
C GLY A 334 -26.39 -2.57 5.64
N ILE A 335 -25.59 -1.65 5.11
CA ILE A 335 -24.30 -1.25 5.72
C ILE A 335 -24.48 -0.37 6.96
N LEU A 336 -25.50 0.49 7.04
CA LEU A 336 -25.75 1.25 8.27
C LEU A 336 -26.09 0.32 9.45
N VAL A 337 -26.93 -0.69 9.21
CA VAL A 337 -27.28 -1.68 10.24
C VAL A 337 -26.05 -2.52 10.59
N ALA A 338 -25.29 -2.98 9.59
CA ALA A 338 -24.09 -3.78 9.80
C ALA A 338 -23.01 -3.03 10.58
N SER A 339 -22.73 -1.77 10.21
CA SER A 339 -21.75 -0.93 10.90
C SER A 339 -22.19 -0.62 12.32
N ALA A 340 -23.47 -0.32 12.56
CA ALA A 340 -23.99 -0.14 13.92
C ALA A 340 -23.84 -1.41 14.77
N LEU A 341 -24.27 -2.56 14.26
CA LEU A 341 -24.15 -3.85 14.95
C LEU A 341 -22.70 -4.23 15.23
N PHE A 342 -21.81 -3.99 14.27
CA PHE A 342 -20.39 -4.26 14.43
C PHE A 342 -19.73 -3.36 15.46
N VAL A 343 -19.99 -2.05 15.42
CA VAL A 343 -19.47 -1.09 16.39
C VAL A 343 -19.95 -1.46 17.80
N ILE A 344 -21.25 -1.73 17.96
CA ILE A 344 -21.82 -2.15 19.25
C ILE A 344 -21.20 -3.46 19.71
N GLY A 345 -21.18 -4.48 18.86
CA GLY A 345 -20.65 -5.80 19.18
C GLY A 345 -19.18 -5.75 19.55
N TYR A 346 -18.35 -5.13 18.72
CA TYR A 346 -16.91 -5.07 18.94
C TYR A 346 -16.55 -4.24 20.17
N MET A 347 -17.13 -3.05 20.34
CA MET A 347 -16.82 -2.19 21.50
C MET A 347 -17.31 -2.78 22.82
N ARG A 348 -18.49 -3.41 22.83
CA ARG A 348 -19.09 -3.96 24.06
C ARG A 348 -18.52 -5.31 24.44
N VAL A 349 -18.29 -6.21 23.49
CA VAL A 349 -17.78 -7.56 23.77
C VAL A 349 -16.26 -7.56 23.97
N ARG A 350 -15.52 -6.71 23.23
CA ARG A 350 -14.05 -6.72 23.27
C ARG A 350 -13.44 -5.67 24.19
N GLY A 351 -14.10 -4.53 24.35
CA GLY A 351 -13.53 -3.36 25.03
C GLY A 351 -14.20 -2.94 26.33
N ASP A 352 -15.30 -3.61 26.72
CA ASP A 352 -16.15 -3.20 27.85
C ASP A 352 -16.50 -1.70 27.83
N GLU A 353 -16.58 -1.11 26.64
CA GLU A 353 -16.74 0.34 26.49
C GLU A 353 -18.13 0.79 26.95
N SER A 354 -18.21 2.00 27.51
CA SER A 354 -19.48 2.50 28.04
C SER A 354 -20.54 2.63 26.94
N LEU A 355 -21.81 2.47 27.32
CA LEU A 355 -22.93 2.56 26.39
C LEU A 355 -23.02 3.95 25.73
N ARG A 356 -22.74 5.02 26.49
CA ARG A 356 -22.70 6.39 25.95
C ARG A 356 -21.66 6.55 24.83
N MET A 357 -20.44 6.06 25.06
CA MET A 357 -19.38 6.12 24.05
C MET A 357 -19.72 5.28 22.83
N THR A 358 -20.26 4.08 23.04
CA THR A 358 -20.67 3.18 21.95
C THR A 358 -21.75 3.81 21.08
N THR A 359 -22.81 4.35 21.69
CA THR A 359 -23.89 5.02 20.96
C THR A 359 -23.38 6.25 20.21
N ALA A 360 -22.52 7.05 20.83
CA ALA A 360 -21.90 8.19 20.15
C ALA A 360 -21.09 7.74 18.92
N TYR A 361 -20.33 6.65 19.03
CA TYR A 361 -19.56 6.09 17.93
C TYR A 361 -20.44 5.59 16.78
N VAL A 362 -21.54 4.89 17.10
CA VAL A 362 -22.51 4.43 16.10
C VAL A 362 -23.10 5.61 15.33
N VAL A 363 -23.50 6.67 16.04
CA VAL A 363 -24.06 7.87 15.40
C VAL A 363 -23.02 8.54 14.52
N VAL A 364 -21.78 8.72 15.00
CA VAL A 364 -20.73 9.38 14.23
C VAL A 364 -20.36 8.58 12.98
N ILE A 365 -20.15 7.27 13.11
CA ILE A 365 -19.83 6.39 11.98
C ILE A 365 -21.00 6.32 11.00
N GLY A 366 -22.24 6.17 11.50
CA GLY A 366 -23.44 6.15 10.66
C GLY A 366 -23.62 7.46 9.89
N CYS A 367 -23.47 8.61 10.56
CA CYS A 367 -23.48 9.92 9.90
C CYS A 367 -22.36 10.06 8.87
N LEU A 368 -21.16 9.57 9.17
CA LEU A 368 -20.05 9.61 8.22
C LEU A 368 -20.35 8.76 6.98
N ILE A 369 -20.88 7.55 7.15
CA ILE A 369 -21.30 6.68 6.03
C ILE A 369 -22.39 7.37 5.22
N TYR A 370 -23.41 7.90 5.88
CA TYR A 370 -24.51 8.61 5.23
C TYR A 370 -24.05 9.86 4.47
N PHE A 371 -23.39 10.81 5.13
CA PHE A 371 -23.11 12.10 4.52
C PHE A 371 -21.94 12.07 3.54
N VAL A 372 -20.90 11.27 3.84
CA VAL A 372 -19.71 11.23 2.98
C VAL A 372 -19.92 10.25 1.84
N PHE A 373 -20.33 9.02 2.14
CA PHE A 373 -20.34 7.95 1.14
C PHE A 373 -21.64 7.89 0.35
N ASP A 374 -22.78 8.03 1.01
CA ASP A 374 -24.05 8.07 0.30
C ASP A 374 -24.31 9.44 -0.34
N GLN A 375 -24.34 10.52 0.45
CA GLN A 375 -24.67 11.85 -0.10
C GLN A 375 -23.51 12.52 -0.83
N GLY A 376 -22.27 12.30 -0.40
CA GLY A 376 -21.09 12.87 -1.06
C GLY A 376 -20.76 12.09 -2.33
N PHE A 377 -20.49 10.79 -2.18
CA PHE A 377 -20.03 9.93 -3.28
C PHE A 377 -21.13 9.22 -4.06
N HIS A 378 -22.40 9.28 -3.66
CA HIS A 378 -23.53 8.68 -4.36
C HIS A 378 -23.32 7.18 -4.67
N ILE A 379 -22.81 6.44 -3.68
CA ILE A 379 -22.52 5.01 -3.83
C ILE A 379 -23.81 4.22 -4.06
N ALA A 380 -23.79 3.35 -5.07
CA ALA A 380 -24.87 2.41 -5.34
C ALA A 380 -24.77 1.19 -4.40
N TRP A 381 -25.44 1.28 -3.26
CA TRP A 381 -25.47 0.21 -2.27
C TRP A 381 -26.22 -1.04 -2.75
N PRO A 382 -25.80 -2.24 -2.32
CA PRO A 382 -26.44 -3.48 -2.73
C PRO A 382 -27.79 -3.65 -2.02
N GLU A 383 -28.77 -4.30 -2.67
CA GLU A 383 -30.03 -4.63 -2.00
C GLU A 383 -29.78 -5.62 -0.85
N SER A 384 -30.32 -5.30 0.33
CA SER A 384 -30.25 -6.19 1.49
C SER A 384 -31.35 -7.26 1.45
N LEU A 385 -31.08 -8.44 2.01
CA LEU A 385 -32.03 -9.55 2.02
C LEU A 385 -33.36 -9.17 2.68
N VAL A 386 -33.32 -8.41 3.76
CA VAL A 386 -34.54 -7.92 4.43
C VAL A 386 -35.41 -7.10 3.48
N ARG A 387 -34.80 -6.29 2.61
CA ARG A 387 -35.53 -5.46 1.64
C ARG A 387 -36.07 -6.27 0.46
N THR A 388 -35.38 -7.32 0.06
CA THR A 388 -35.89 -8.25 -0.96
C THR A 388 -37.09 -9.05 -0.45
N MET A 389 -37.09 -9.43 0.83
CA MET A 389 -38.18 -10.19 1.45
C MET A 389 -39.37 -9.31 1.85
N PHE A 390 -39.12 -8.04 2.20
CA PHE A 390 -40.14 -7.09 2.63
C PHE A 390 -40.07 -5.80 1.79
N PRO A 391 -40.69 -5.77 0.59
CA PRO A 391 -40.67 -4.61 -0.30
C PRO A 391 -41.25 -3.33 0.35
N GLU A 392 -42.13 -3.48 1.34
CA GLU A 392 -42.72 -2.38 2.12
C GLU A 392 -41.66 -1.61 2.95
N LEU A 393 -40.56 -2.27 3.31
CA LEU A 393 -39.46 -1.66 4.05
C LEU A 393 -38.50 -0.87 3.14
N ARG A 394 -38.73 -0.83 1.82
CA ARG A 394 -37.93 -0.02 0.88
C ARG A 394 -37.97 1.47 1.19
N GLY A 395 -39.02 1.97 1.85
CA GLY A 395 -39.11 3.37 2.27
C GLY A 395 -38.48 3.68 3.64
N ILE A 396 -38.21 2.66 4.46
CA ILE A 396 -37.87 2.82 5.90
C ILE A 396 -36.43 2.42 6.17
N ILE A 397 -35.96 1.36 5.54
CA ILE A 397 -34.56 0.94 5.60
C ILE A 397 -33.91 1.62 4.40
N PRO A 398 -33.18 2.73 4.59
CA PRO A 398 -32.46 3.35 3.50
C PRO A 398 -31.53 2.29 2.88
N THR A 399 -31.34 2.35 1.56
CA THR A 399 -30.31 1.53 0.90
C THR A 399 -28.91 1.89 1.39
N ILE A 400 -28.81 2.97 2.15
CA ILE A 400 -27.60 3.46 2.80
C ILE A 400 -26.97 2.44 3.71
#